data_AF-A0A9D8ELM6-F1
#
_entry.id   AF-A0A9D8ELM6-F1
#
_cell.length_a   1.000
_cell.length_b   1.000
_cell.length_c   1.000
_cell.angle_alpha   90.00
_cell.angle_beta   90.00
_cell.angle_gamma   90.00
#
_symmetry.space_group_name_H-M   'P 1'
#
loop_
_entity.id
_entity.type
_entity.pdbx_description
1 polymer ?
#
loop_
_entity_poly.entity_id
_entity_poly.type
_entity_poly.pdbx_seq_one_letter_code
_entity_poly.pdbx_strand_id
1 'polypeptide(L)'
;MEKKYKFFLGGNDAEMEIIRNLLKENKQQFYEKELTWGAKLSEYKTEIENLTPEQIPVFIELALDISYPQNSIIVDHHNQNSGADKKTSIEQVADLLNLELSREQQLISANDRDMFKGMQLLNASNEEIEKVNELEKKAQNITDEDYKLAEKYYYRDKISCK
;
A
#
# COMPACT_ATOMS: atom_id res chain seq x y z
N MET A 1 22.35 -15.75 -5.80
CA MET A 1 22.67 -14.44 -5.18
C MET A 1 21.38 -13.93 -4.59
N GLU A 2 21.40 -13.51 -3.33
CA GLU A 2 20.24 -12.88 -2.68
C GLU A 2 19.96 -11.55 -3.38
N LYS A 3 18.70 -11.31 -3.76
CA LYS A 3 18.30 -10.06 -4.43
C LYS A 3 18.41 -8.92 -3.42
N LYS A 4 19.16 -7.87 -3.74
CA LYS A 4 19.33 -6.69 -2.89
C LYS A 4 18.24 -5.66 -3.18
N TYR A 5 17.03 -5.93 -2.71
CA TYR A 5 15.94 -4.97 -2.87
C TYR A 5 16.21 -3.69 -2.07
N LYS A 6 15.83 -2.56 -2.65
CA LYS A 6 15.81 -1.25 -1.99
C LYS A 6 14.44 -0.63 -2.22
N PHE A 7 13.62 -0.57 -1.17
CA PHE A 7 12.23 -0.14 -1.28
C PHE A 7 12.09 1.38 -1.11
N PHE A 8 11.13 1.99 -1.79
CA PHE A 8 10.81 3.41 -1.74
C PHE A 8 9.31 3.54 -1.53
N LEU A 9 8.91 4.06 -0.36
CA LEU A 9 7.52 4.04 0.08
C LEU A 9 6.77 5.29 -0.40
N GLY A 10 5.56 5.07 -0.91
CA GLY A 10 4.62 6.08 -1.37
C GLY A 10 3.76 6.64 -0.25
N GLY A 11 2.44 6.55 -0.40
CA GLY A 11 1.42 7.14 0.49
C GLY A 11 1.57 6.86 1.98
N ASN A 12 0.70 7.44 2.80
CA ASN A 12 0.75 7.29 4.26
C ASN A 12 -0.64 6.92 4.80
N ASP A 13 -1.04 5.68 4.53
CA ASP A 13 -2.28 5.04 4.96
C ASP A 13 -1.98 3.72 5.69
N ALA A 14 -3.02 2.99 6.11
CA ALA A 14 -2.82 1.76 6.88
C ALA A 14 -2.07 0.69 6.08
N GLU A 15 -2.29 0.59 4.75
CA GLU A 15 -1.56 -0.38 3.94
C GLU A 15 -0.05 -0.07 3.98
N MET A 16 0.34 1.21 3.84
CA MET A 16 1.74 1.59 3.92
C MET A 16 2.36 1.33 5.30
N GLU A 17 1.62 1.56 6.40
CA GLU A 17 2.10 1.22 7.74
C GLU A 17 2.44 -0.27 7.87
N ILE A 18 1.60 -1.13 7.30
CA ILE A 18 1.83 -2.58 7.32
C ILE A 18 3.00 -2.97 6.43
N ILE A 19 3.10 -2.41 5.23
CA ILE A 19 4.26 -2.62 4.34
C ILE A 19 5.55 -2.23 5.07
N ARG A 20 5.57 -1.06 5.72
CA ARG A 20 6.72 -0.59 6.53
C ARG A 20 7.09 -1.61 7.61
N ASN A 21 6.11 -2.19 8.30
CA ASN A 21 6.36 -3.19 9.33
C ASN A 21 6.90 -4.50 8.74
N LEU A 22 6.31 -5.01 7.65
CA LEU A 22 6.81 -6.18 6.93
C LEU A 22 8.28 -6.01 6.52
N LEU A 23 8.64 -4.85 5.99
CA LEU A 23 10.02 -4.54 5.60
C LEU A 23 10.96 -4.52 6.81
N LYS A 24 10.57 -3.91 7.93
CA LYS A 24 11.36 -3.88 9.17
C LYS A 24 11.58 -5.29 9.74
N GLU A 25 10.51 -6.07 9.88
CA GLU A 25 10.56 -7.43 10.44
C GLU A 25 11.45 -8.36 9.61
N ASN A 26 11.44 -8.18 8.29
CA ASN A 26 12.23 -8.96 7.35
C ASN A 26 13.58 -8.32 6.99
N LYS A 27 14.03 -7.33 7.78
CA LYS A 27 15.34 -6.66 7.65
C LYS A 27 15.63 -6.10 6.26
N GLN A 28 14.58 -5.67 5.57
CA GLN A 28 14.69 -5.05 4.25
C GLN A 28 15.11 -3.59 4.37
N GLN A 29 15.84 -3.10 3.37
CA GLN A 29 16.23 -1.70 3.31
C GLN A 29 15.19 -0.88 2.57
N PHE A 30 14.77 0.25 3.15
CA PHE A 30 13.80 1.13 2.53
C PHE A 30 14.09 2.62 2.78
N TYR A 31 13.54 3.47 1.93
CA TYR A 31 13.43 4.92 2.12
C TYR A 31 11.98 5.30 2.32
N GLU A 32 11.75 6.25 3.22
CA GLU A 32 10.44 6.75 3.59
C GLU A 32 10.53 8.25 3.86
N LYS A 33 9.58 9.00 3.29
CA LYS A 33 9.44 10.45 3.47
C LYS A 33 8.05 10.85 3.97
N GLU A 34 7.25 9.87 4.45
CA GLU A 34 5.87 10.07 4.91
C GLU A 34 5.03 10.85 3.89
N LEU A 35 5.13 10.43 2.62
CA LEU A 35 4.49 11.14 1.51
C LEU A 35 2.98 10.93 1.55
N THR A 36 2.22 11.92 1.09
CA THR A 36 0.77 11.80 0.98
C THR A 36 0.36 11.14 -0.34
N TRP A 37 -0.93 10.86 -0.49
CA TRP A 37 -1.51 10.35 -1.72
C TRP A 37 -1.12 11.18 -2.96
N GLY A 38 -0.77 10.49 -4.04
CA GLY A 38 -0.16 11.11 -5.23
C GLY A 38 1.35 11.34 -5.12
N ALA A 39 2.02 10.65 -4.18
CA ALA A 39 3.46 10.64 -4.01
C ALA A 39 4.19 10.41 -5.34
N LYS A 40 5.28 11.15 -5.58
CA LYS A 40 6.02 11.12 -6.84
C LYS A 40 7.37 10.47 -6.67
N LEU A 41 7.83 9.76 -7.70
CA LEU A 41 9.14 9.15 -7.71
C LEU A 41 10.25 10.21 -7.63
N SER A 42 10.03 11.39 -8.20
CA SER A 42 10.94 12.54 -8.11
C SER A 42 11.25 12.99 -6.69
N GLU A 43 10.38 12.71 -5.71
CA GLU A 43 10.65 12.96 -4.30
C GLU A 43 11.86 12.17 -3.80
N TYR A 44 12.19 11.03 -4.42
CA TYR A 44 13.33 10.17 -4.10
C TYR A 44 14.50 10.28 -5.08
N LYS A 45 14.54 11.33 -5.91
CA LYS A 45 15.54 11.47 -6.98
C LYS A 45 16.98 11.27 -6.48
N THR A 46 17.35 11.93 -5.38
CA THR A 46 18.70 11.84 -4.81
C THR A 46 19.02 10.42 -4.34
N GLU A 47 18.07 9.75 -3.69
CA GLU A 47 18.24 8.39 -3.21
C GLU A 47 18.38 7.39 -4.36
N ILE A 48 17.65 7.60 -5.46
CA ILE A 48 17.72 6.78 -6.67
C ILE A 48 19.07 6.97 -7.38
N GLU A 49 19.57 8.20 -7.48
CA GLU A 49 20.87 8.50 -8.10
C GLU A 49 22.05 7.86 -7.34
N ASN A 50 21.87 7.52 -6.06
CA ASN A 50 22.90 6.91 -5.21
C ASN A 50 22.84 5.37 -5.16
N LEU A 51 21.96 4.73 -5.94
CA LEU A 51 21.86 3.27 -5.99
C LEU A 51 23.08 2.63 -6.68
N THR A 52 23.50 1.47 -6.19
CA THR A 52 24.50 0.64 -6.88
C THR A 52 23.85 -0.29 -7.91
N PRO A 53 24.57 -0.73 -8.97
CA PRO A 53 24.03 -1.60 -10.01
C PRO A 53 23.47 -2.94 -9.51
N GLU A 54 23.92 -3.41 -8.35
CA GLU A 54 23.45 -4.67 -7.74
C GLU A 54 22.14 -4.50 -6.97
N GLN A 55 21.72 -3.27 -6.68
CA GLN A 55 20.47 -2.98 -6.00
C GLN A 55 19.31 -2.99 -6.98
N ILE A 56 18.20 -3.57 -6.54
CA ILE A 56 16.93 -3.64 -7.29
C ILE A 56 15.97 -2.67 -6.61
N PRO A 57 15.69 -1.51 -7.23
CA PRO A 57 14.74 -0.55 -6.66
C PRO A 57 13.33 -1.13 -6.70
N VAL A 58 12.58 -0.95 -5.62
CA VAL A 58 11.16 -1.32 -5.56
C VAL A 58 10.38 -0.07 -5.22
N PHE A 59 9.61 0.44 -6.17
CA PHE A 59 8.80 1.65 -6.00
C PHE A 59 7.38 1.26 -5.64
N ILE A 60 6.91 1.69 -4.47
CA ILE A 60 5.59 1.34 -3.94
C ILE A 60 4.70 2.57 -4.04
N GLU A 61 3.71 2.51 -4.92
CA GLU A 61 2.65 3.54 -5.07
C GLU A 61 3.17 4.95 -5.38
N LEU A 62 4.26 5.01 -6.14
CA LEU A 62 4.84 6.26 -6.61
C LEU A 62 4.42 6.54 -8.05
N ALA A 63 3.98 7.77 -8.30
CA ALA A 63 3.83 8.28 -9.65
C ALA A 63 5.21 8.36 -10.32
N LEU A 64 5.40 7.59 -11.39
CA LEU A 64 6.68 7.45 -12.10
C LEU A 64 6.93 8.65 -13.04
N ASP A 65 7.17 9.82 -12.45
CA ASP A 65 7.27 11.12 -13.12
C ASP A 65 8.67 11.49 -13.63
N ILE A 66 9.67 10.64 -13.33
CA ILE A 66 11.05 10.77 -13.80
C ILE A 66 11.55 9.44 -14.36
N SER A 67 12.69 9.45 -15.06
CA SER A 67 13.37 8.21 -15.48
C SER A 67 13.92 7.45 -14.27
N TYR A 68 13.93 6.12 -14.36
CA TYR A 68 14.38 5.23 -13.30
C TYR A 68 15.11 4.00 -13.85
N PRO A 69 15.88 3.26 -13.01
CA PRO A 69 16.64 2.10 -13.45
C PRO A 69 15.74 1.03 -14.08
N GLN A 70 16.17 0.44 -15.20
CA GLN A 70 15.36 -0.54 -15.94
C GLN A 70 15.11 -1.84 -15.15
N ASN A 71 15.97 -2.17 -14.19
CA ASN A 71 15.81 -3.31 -13.31
C ASN A 71 14.84 -3.07 -12.14
N SER A 72 14.18 -1.92 -12.07
CA SER A 72 13.24 -1.58 -10.98
C SER A 72 11.98 -2.44 -11.02
N ILE A 73 11.40 -2.67 -9.85
CA ILE A 73 10.10 -3.32 -9.66
C ILE A 73 9.10 -2.25 -9.25
N ILE A 74 7.95 -2.25 -9.92
CA ILE A 74 6.85 -1.33 -9.62
C ILE A 74 5.78 -2.10 -8.86
N VAL A 75 5.50 -1.65 -7.64
CA VAL A 75 4.38 -2.11 -6.82
C VAL A 75 3.33 -1.00 -6.83
N ASP A 76 2.12 -1.32 -7.27
CA ASP A 76 1.06 -0.34 -7.43
C ASP A 76 -0.32 -0.99 -7.33
N HIS A 77 -1.23 -0.37 -6.57
CA HIS A 77 -2.66 -0.70 -6.50
C HIS A 77 -3.59 0.52 -6.67
N HIS A 78 -3.06 1.75 -6.59
CA HIS A 78 -3.87 2.98 -6.66
C HIS A 78 -3.70 3.77 -7.96
N ASN A 79 -2.79 3.37 -8.86
CA ASN A 79 -2.60 4.01 -10.16
C ASN A 79 -3.00 3.10 -11.33
N GLN A 80 -2.05 2.81 -12.23
CA GLN A 80 -2.29 2.07 -13.47
C GLN A 80 -2.59 0.58 -13.21
N ASN A 81 -2.17 0.06 -12.06
CA ASN A 81 -2.42 -1.31 -11.63
C ASN A 81 -3.55 -1.45 -10.59
N SER A 82 -4.45 -0.47 -10.53
CA SER A 82 -5.70 -0.58 -9.78
C SER A 82 -6.66 -1.59 -10.42
N GLY A 83 -7.50 -2.21 -9.58
CA GLY A 83 -8.52 -3.18 -9.99
C GLY A 83 -8.80 -4.23 -8.92
N ALA A 84 -10.07 -4.60 -8.73
CA ALA A 84 -10.48 -5.56 -7.71
C ALA A 84 -9.98 -7.00 -7.97
N ASP A 85 -9.53 -7.30 -9.19
CA ASP A 85 -8.92 -8.57 -9.59
C ASP A 85 -7.38 -8.57 -9.51
N LYS A 86 -6.78 -7.41 -9.19
CA LYS A 86 -5.33 -7.26 -9.07
C LYS A 86 -4.88 -7.38 -7.62
N LYS A 87 -3.61 -7.77 -7.47
CA LYS A 87 -2.96 -7.82 -6.15
C LYS A 87 -2.82 -6.41 -5.57
N THR A 88 -3.07 -6.24 -4.29
CA THR A 88 -2.80 -4.95 -3.62
C THR A 88 -1.30 -4.79 -3.35
N SER A 89 -0.85 -3.62 -2.91
CA SER A 89 0.57 -3.36 -2.74
C SER A 89 1.19 -4.25 -1.66
N ILE A 90 0.46 -4.53 -0.57
CA ILE A 90 0.93 -5.45 0.47
C ILE A 90 1.07 -6.89 -0.06
N GLU A 91 0.16 -7.37 -0.91
CA GLU A 91 0.26 -8.71 -1.51
C GLU A 91 1.44 -8.82 -2.47
N GLN A 92 1.68 -7.78 -3.28
CA GLN A 92 2.84 -7.72 -4.17
C GLN A 92 4.16 -7.71 -3.38
N VAL A 93 4.23 -6.95 -2.27
CA VAL A 93 5.41 -6.93 -1.38
C VAL A 93 5.61 -8.30 -0.72
N ALA A 94 4.55 -8.94 -0.25
CA ALA A 94 4.62 -10.27 0.36
C ALA A 94 5.13 -11.32 -0.64
N ASP A 95 4.66 -11.31 -1.89
CA ASP A 95 5.19 -12.18 -2.94
C ASP A 95 6.69 -11.95 -3.17
N LEU A 96 7.13 -10.68 -3.25
CA LEU A 96 8.53 -10.33 -3.49
C LEU A 96 9.46 -10.86 -2.39
N LEU A 97 8.97 -10.89 -1.16
CA LEU A 97 9.67 -11.38 0.01
C LEU A 97 9.39 -12.87 0.30
N ASN A 98 8.54 -13.52 -0.51
CA ASN A 98 8.10 -14.90 -0.33
C ASN A 98 7.51 -15.14 1.08
N LEU A 99 6.57 -14.27 1.47
CA LEU A 99 5.87 -14.28 2.75
C LEU A 99 4.39 -14.63 2.57
N GLU A 100 3.81 -15.26 3.59
CA GLU A 100 2.36 -15.41 3.71
C GLU A 100 1.82 -14.29 4.59
N LEU A 101 0.72 -13.66 4.15
CA LEU A 101 0.06 -12.61 4.93
C LEU A 101 -0.67 -13.22 6.13
N SER A 102 -0.52 -12.58 7.30
CA SER A 102 -1.34 -12.88 8.48
C SER A 102 -2.81 -12.51 8.23
N ARG A 103 -3.72 -12.99 9.09
CA ARG A 103 -5.15 -12.65 9.01
C ARG A 103 -5.38 -11.14 9.02
N GLU A 104 -4.69 -10.41 9.90
CA GLU A 104 -4.78 -8.96 10.00
C GLU A 104 -4.31 -8.28 8.70
N GLN A 105 -3.18 -8.73 8.15
CA GLN A 105 -2.63 -8.20 6.89
C GLN A 105 -3.55 -8.49 5.70
N GLN A 106 -4.18 -9.66 5.66
CA GLN A 106 -5.19 -10.01 4.64
C GLN A 106 -6.41 -9.11 4.71
N LEU A 107 -6.86 -8.75 5.92
CA LEU A 107 -7.99 -7.85 6.10
C LEU A 107 -7.65 -6.42 5.66
N ILE A 108 -6.44 -5.94 5.96
CA ILE A 108 -5.96 -4.63 5.50
C ILE A 108 -5.83 -4.60 3.99
N SER A 109 -5.27 -5.65 3.37
CA SER A 109 -5.26 -5.81 1.90
C SER A 109 -6.67 -5.79 1.31
N ALA A 110 -7.64 -6.48 1.94
CA ALA A 110 -9.00 -6.50 1.46
C ALA A 110 -9.71 -5.14 1.62
N ASN A 111 -9.39 -4.40 2.69
CA ASN A 111 -9.86 -3.03 2.90
C ASN A 111 -9.30 -2.08 1.84
N ASP A 112 -8.01 -2.16 1.53
CA ASP A 112 -7.38 -1.35 0.49
C ASP A 112 -8.03 -1.59 -0.89
N ARG A 113 -8.37 -2.86 -1.18
CA ARG A 113 -9.00 -3.26 -2.44
C ARG A 113 -10.45 -2.78 -2.63
N ASP A 114 -11.32 -2.98 -1.63
CA ASP A 114 -12.76 -2.67 -1.77
C ASP A 114 -13.43 -2.35 -0.42
N MET A 115 -12.66 -1.75 0.50
CA MET A 115 -13.09 -1.31 1.82
C MET A 115 -13.84 -2.41 2.58
N PHE A 116 -15.00 -2.04 3.14
CA PHE A 116 -15.89 -2.94 3.87
C PHE A 116 -16.27 -4.20 3.10
N LYS A 117 -16.52 -4.10 1.78
CA LYS A 117 -16.92 -5.27 0.98
C LYS A 117 -15.80 -6.28 0.84
N GLY A 118 -14.57 -5.81 0.67
CA GLY A 118 -13.40 -6.69 0.62
C GLY A 118 -13.27 -7.50 1.90
N MET A 119 -13.39 -6.84 3.06
CA MET A 119 -13.35 -7.52 4.37
C MET A 119 -14.52 -8.49 4.56
N GLN A 120 -15.73 -8.15 4.10
CA GLN A 120 -16.88 -9.06 4.15
C GLN A 120 -16.68 -10.34 3.34
N LEU A 121 -16.04 -10.26 2.17
CA LEU A 121 -15.71 -11.44 1.36
C LEU A 121 -14.75 -12.40 2.08
N LEU A 122 -13.96 -11.89 3.03
CA LEU A 122 -13.10 -12.69 3.91
C LEU A 122 -13.80 -13.15 5.20
N ASN A 123 -15.12 -12.99 5.29
CA ASN A 123 -15.93 -13.27 6.50
C ASN A 123 -15.38 -12.55 7.74
N ALA A 124 -14.95 -11.29 7.58
CA ALA A 124 -14.51 -10.49 8.72
C ALA A 124 -15.65 -10.29 9.72
N SER A 125 -15.33 -10.45 11.00
CA SER A 125 -16.19 -10.07 12.11
C SER A 125 -16.27 -8.54 12.24
N ASN A 126 -17.30 -8.05 12.94
CA ASN A 126 -17.42 -6.62 13.23
C ASN A 126 -16.22 -6.08 14.02
N GLU A 127 -15.66 -6.88 14.94
CA GLU A 127 -14.48 -6.50 15.71
C GLU A 127 -13.23 -6.37 14.83
N GLU A 128 -13.05 -7.27 13.86
CA GLU A 128 -11.96 -7.19 12.89
C GLU A 128 -12.10 -5.95 12.00
N ILE A 129 -13.30 -5.68 11.51
CA ILE A 129 -13.59 -4.50 10.67
C ILE A 129 -13.33 -3.21 11.47
N GLU A 130 -13.78 -3.14 12.72
CA GLU A 130 -13.55 -1.99 13.59
C GLU A 130 -12.06 -1.76 13.83
N LYS A 131 -11.28 -2.83 14.07
CA LYS A 131 -9.82 -2.72 14.21
C LYS A 131 -9.14 -2.16 12.96
N VAL A 132 -9.50 -2.63 11.77
CA VAL A 132 -8.96 -2.10 10.51
C VAL A 132 -9.34 -0.63 10.33
N ASN A 133 -10.59 -0.27 10.62
CA ASN A 133 -11.04 1.12 10.54
C ASN A 133 -10.28 2.04 11.51
N GLU A 134 -10.00 1.61 12.74
CA GLU A 134 -9.19 2.37 13.69
C GLU A 134 -7.75 2.57 13.21
N LEU A 135 -7.16 1.55 12.60
CA LEU A 135 -5.82 1.66 11.99
C LEU A 135 -5.81 2.68 10.85
N GLU A 136 -6.79 2.61 9.95
CA GLU A 136 -6.94 3.57 8.84
C GLU A 136 -7.09 5.00 9.35
N LYS A 137 -7.97 5.19 10.35
CA LYS A 137 -8.21 6.50 10.93
C LYS A 137 -6.95 7.09 11.55
N LYS A 138 -6.19 6.25 12.26
CA LYS A 138 -4.94 6.65 12.89
C LYS A 138 -3.86 6.96 11.85
N ALA A 139 -3.70 6.14 10.83
CA ALA A 139 -2.67 6.32 9.79
C ALA A 139 -2.89 7.62 9.01
N GLN A 140 -4.14 7.91 8.64
CA GLN A 140 -4.49 9.11 7.87
C GLN A 140 -4.76 10.36 8.75
N ASN A 141 -4.74 10.20 10.08
CA ASN A 141 -5.10 11.25 11.04
C ASN A 141 -6.49 11.87 10.74
N ILE A 142 -7.46 11.02 10.39
CA ILE A 142 -8.84 11.41 10.05
C ILE A 142 -9.78 11.24 11.24
N THR A 143 -10.82 12.06 11.30
CA THR A 143 -11.84 11.99 12.36
C THR A 143 -12.91 10.94 12.04
N ASP A 144 -13.71 10.55 13.05
CA ASP A 144 -14.88 9.69 12.83
C ASP A 144 -15.91 10.30 11.88
N GLU A 145 -16.00 11.63 11.83
CA GLU A 145 -16.92 12.34 10.93
C GLU A 145 -16.44 12.25 9.48
N ASP A 146 -15.14 12.43 9.24
CA ASP A 146 -14.52 12.25 7.92
C ASP A 146 -14.69 10.81 7.43
N TYR A 147 -14.48 9.84 8.31
CA TYR A 147 -14.64 8.42 7.99
C TYR A 147 -16.08 8.07 7.58
N LYS A 148 -17.08 8.52 8.36
CA LYS A 148 -18.50 8.32 8.04
C LYS A 148 -18.90 9.00 6.74
N LEU A 149 -18.31 10.16 6.44
CA LEU A 149 -18.57 10.88 5.20
C LEU A 149 -18.00 10.12 3.99
N ALA A 150 -16.77 9.62 4.09
CA ALA A 150 -16.13 8.79 3.07
C ALA A 150 -16.93 7.50 2.81
N GLU A 151 -17.34 6.80 3.86
CA GLU A 151 -18.20 5.61 3.78
C GLU A 151 -19.51 5.92 3.03
N LYS A 152 -20.17 7.02 3.40
CA LYS A 152 -21.42 7.45 2.75
C LYS A 152 -21.23 7.75 1.26
N TYR A 153 -20.15 8.42 0.87
CA TYR A 153 -19.86 8.71 -0.54
C TYR A 153 -19.56 7.42 -1.33
N TYR A 154 -18.76 6.51 -0.77
CA TYR A 154 -18.45 5.23 -1.38
C TYR A 154 -19.71 4.41 -1.68
N TYR A 155 -20.65 4.32 -0.73
CA TYR A 155 -21.94 3.66 -0.97
C TYR A 155 -22.81 4.39 -1.98
N ARG A 156 -22.78 5.73 -2.02
CA ARG A 156 -23.57 6.52 -2.97
C ARG A 156 -23.13 6.30 -4.41
N ASP A 157 -21.82 6.30 -4.67
CA ASP A 157 -21.26 6.17 -6.03
C ASP A 157 -21.44 4.75 -6.61
N LYS A 158 -21.51 3.72 -5.76
CA LYS A 158 -21.84 2.34 -6.20
C LYS A 158 -23.34 2.12 -6.42
N ILE A 159 -24.22 2.99 -5.89
CA ILE A 159 -25.67 2.95 -6.16
C ILE A 159 -26.01 3.69 -7.46
N SER A 160 -25.30 4.77 -7.79
CA SER A 160 -25.51 5.53 -9.03
C SER A 160 -24.96 4.88 -10.30
N CYS A 161 -24.13 3.84 -10.16
CA CYS A 161 -23.60 3.02 -11.26
C CYS A 161 -24.41 1.74 -11.55
N LYS A 162 -25.67 1.66 -11.12
CA LYS A 162 -26.60 0.56 -11.48
C LYS A 162 -27.59 0.96 -12.55
#